data_AF-A0A9D3A0G6-F1
#
_entry.id   AF-A0A9D3A0G6-F1
#
_cell.length_a   1.000
_cell.length_b   1.000
_cell.length_c   1.000
_cell.angle_alpha   90.00
_cell.angle_beta   90.00
_cell.angle_gamma   90.00
#
_symmetry.space_group_name_H-M   'P 1'
#
loop_
_entity.id
_entity.type
_entity.pdbx_description
1 polymer ?
#
loop_
_entity_poly.entity_id
_entity_poly.type
_entity_poly.pdbx_seq_one_letter_code
_entity_poly.pdbx_strand_id
1 'polypeptide(L)'
;MAAKAAERHPYLIQLVGYYLWRAAEMRGSNEISEDDVVQGRADALIAFREAVCSPLHYGLRSPQRLFVEAMAKDDPRPSEMSVIAKRAKRTASWASKYRASLIREQVIEPAGHGLVRFAVPHLGEYIREDILWHD
;
A
#
# COMPACT_ATOMS: atom_id res chain seq x y z
N MET A 1 -6.36 -12.27 -14.46
CA MET A 1 -5.18 -11.64 -13.82
C MET A 1 -5.52 -10.78 -12.59
N ALA A 2 -6.79 -10.46 -12.30
CA ALA A 2 -7.18 -9.78 -11.05
C ALA A 2 -7.11 -10.66 -9.79
N ALA A 3 -7.27 -11.98 -9.92
CA ALA A 3 -7.38 -12.91 -8.79
C ALA A 3 -6.10 -13.07 -7.94
N LYS A 4 -4.91 -12.82 -8.50
CA LYS A 4 -3.63 -13.10 -7.79
C LYS A 4 -3.17 -11.96 -6.87
N ALA A 5 -3.61 -10.72 -7.13
CA ALA A 5 -3.41 -9.59 -6.21
C ALA A 5 -4.45 -9.59 -5.07
N ALA A 6 -5.63 -10.14 -5.37
CA ALA A 6 -6.76 -10.38 -4.49
C ALA A 6 -6.48 -11.41 -3.36
N GLU A 7 -5.64 -12.41 -3.63
CA GLU A 7 -5.33 -13.52 -2.71
C GLU A 7 -4.75 -13.12 -1.34
N ARG A 8 -4.33 -11.86 -1.16
CA ARG A 8 -3.74 -11.44 0.12
C ARG A 8 -4.63 -10.50 0.92
N HIS A 9 -5.59 -9.80 0.29
CA HIS A 9 -6.43 -8.80 0.95
C HIS A 9 -7.89 -8.89 0.46
N PRO A 10 -8.71 -9.78 1.07
CA PRO A 10 -10.12 -9.98 0.71
C PRO A 10 -10.95 -8.68 0.66
N TYR A 11 -10.61 -7.70 1.50
CA TYR A 11 -11.27 -6.39 1.57
C TYR A 11 -11.12 -5.56 0.29
N LEU A 12 -9.97 -5.62 -0.39
CA LEU A 12 -9.75 -4.88 -1.64
C LEU A 12 -10.66 -5.40 -2.77
N ILE A 13 -10.90 -6.71 -2.81
CA ILE A 13 -11.81 -7.33 -3.80
C ILE A 13 -13.24 -6.85 -3.59
N GLN A 14 -13.68 -6.77 -2.34
CA GLN A 14 -15.03 -6.33 -1.99
C GLN A 14 -15.27 -4.88 -2.39
N LEU A 15 -14.28 -3.99 -2.14
CA LEU A 15 -14.35 -2.60 -2.58
C LEU A 15 -14.37 -2.48 -4.10
N VAL A 16 -13.48 -3.17 -4.81
CA VAL A 16 -13.44 -3.14 -6.28
C VAL A 16 -14.77 -3.62 -6.87
N GLY A 17 -15.35 -4.69 -6.35
CA GLY A 17 -16.67 -5.17 -6.77
C GLY A 17 -17.80 -4.15 -6.53
N TYR A 18 -17.80 -3.47 -5.38
CA TYR A 18 -18.79 -2.45 -5.04
C TYR A 18 -18.72 -1.24 -5.99
N TYR A 19 -17.53 -0.69 -6.25
CA TYR A 19 -17.38 0.51 -7.09
C TYR A 19 -17.58 0.23 -8.58
N LEU A 20 -17.28 -0.99 -9.06
CA LEU A 20 -17.65 -1.42 -10.42
C LEU A 20 -19.17 -1.38 -10.64
N TRP A 21 -19.94 -1.92 -9.69
CA TRP A 21 -21.40 -1.92 -9.77
C TRP A 21 -21.97 -0.50 -9.69
N ARG A 22 -21.43 0.33 -8.78
CA ARG A 22 -21.85 1.73 -8.62
C ARG A 22 -21.58 2.58 -9.86
N ALA A 23 -20.48 2.35 -10.57
CA ALA A 23 -20.16 3.07 -11.81
C ALA A 23 -21.18 2.75 -12.93
N ALA A 24 -21.51 1.47 -13.10
CA ALA A 24 -22.54 1.03 -14.06
C ALA A 24 -23.93 1.61 -13.72
N GLU A 25 -24.29 1.63 -12.43
CA GLU A 25 -25.54 2.21 -11.94
C GLU A 25 -25.64 3.73 -12.17
N MET A 26 -24.55 4.47 -11.93
CA MET A 26 -24.50 5.92 -12.21
C MET A 26 -24.68 6.25 -13.70
N ARG A 27 -24.33 5.32 -14.59
CA ARG A 27 -24.54 5.44 -16.05
C ARG A 27 -25.93 4.96 -16.49
N GLY A 28 -26.75 4.44 -15.58
CA GLY A 28 -28.09 3.92 -15.90
C GLY A 28 -28.07 2.64 -16.74
N SER A 29 -26.97 1.87 -16.68
CA SER A 29 -26.75 0.67 -17.49
C SER A 29 -26.70 -0.57 -16.61
N ASN A 30 -27.27 -1.68 -17.10
CA ASN A 30 -27.11 -3.01 -16.47
C ASN A 30 -25.88 -3.77 -16.99
N GLU A 31 -25.11 -3.17 -17.90
CA GLU A 31 -23.87 -3.73 -18.46
C GLU A 31 -22.68 -2.86 -18.09
N ILE A 32 -21.62 -3.49 -17.58
CA ILE A 32 -20.33 -2.85 -17.24
C ILE A 32 -19.58 -2.56 -18.54
N SER A 33 -19.29 -1.29 -18.84
CA SER A 33 -18.43 -0.89 -19.95
C SER A 33 -16.96 -0.75 -19.52
N GLU A 34 -16.04 -0.65 -20.48
CA GLU A 34 -14.62 -0.37 -20.17
C GLU A 34 -14.42 0.95 -19.40
N ASP A 35 -15.21 1.97 -19.70
CA ASP A 35 -15.17 3.25 -18.98
C ASP A 35 -15.59 3.10 -17.51
N ASP A 36 -16.58 2.25 -17.21
CA ASP A 36 -16.97 1.95 -15.82
C ASP A 36 -15.86 1.19 -15.08
N VAL A 37 -15.11 0.35 -15.79
CA VAL A 37 -13.97 -0.37 -15.19
C VAL A 37 -12.86 0.60 -14.84
N VAL A 38 -12.57 1.58 -15.71
CA VAL A 38 -11.57 2.62 -15.45
C VAL A 38 -11.99 3.50 -14.28
N GLN A 39 -13.21 4.03 -14.31
CA GLN A 39 -13.72 4.92 -13.26
C GLN A 39 -13.90 4.17 -11.94
N GLY A 40 -14.53 2.99 -11.96
CA GLY A 40 -14.73 2.16 -10.79
C GLY A 40 -13.42 1.71 -10.15
N ARG A 41 -12.36 1.47 -10.94
CA ARG A 41 -11.02 1.20 -10.41
C ARG A 41 -10.40 2.42 -9.74
N ALA A 42 -10.55 3.60 -10.32
CA ALA A 42 -10.04 4.84 -9.73
C ALA A 42 -10.74 5.14 -8.39
N ASP A 43 -12.07 5.06 -8.36
CA ASP A 43 -12.87 5.27 -7.16
C ASP A 43 -12.54 4.24 -6.07
N ALA A 44 -12.38 2.97 -6.44
CA ALA A 44 -11.99 1.92 -5.51
C ALA A 44 -10.60 2.15 -4.89
N LEU A 45 -9.64 2.67 -5.67
CA LEU A 45 -8.30 2.98 -5.18
C LEU A 45 -8.33 4.14 -4.19
N ILE A 46 -9.09 5.20 -4.46
CA ILE A 46 -9.27 6.32 -3.53
C ILE A 46 -9.89 5.83 -2.23
N ALA A 47 -10.99 5.09 -2.32
CA ALA A 47 -11.67 4.52 -1.15
C ALA A 47 -10.76 3.58 -0.35
N PHE A 48 -9.94 2.77 -1.03
CA PHE A 48 -8.97 1.91 -0.37
C PHE A 48 -7.87 2.71 0.35
N ARG A 49 -7.36 3.79 -0.27
CA ARG A 49 -6.38 4.68 0.35
C ARG A 49 -6.95 5.33 1.61
N GLU A 50 -8.18 5.81 1.57
CA GLU A 50 -8.87 6.42 2.72
C GLU A 50 -9.20 5.42 3.82
N ALA A 51 -9.68 4.23 3.47
CA ALA A 51 -10.14 3.24 4.44
C ALA A 51 -9.01 2.38 5.03
N VAL A 52 -7.90 2.20 4.30
CA VAL A 52 -6.82 1.27 4.67
C VAL A 52 -5.48 1.98 4.79
N CYS A 53 -4.97 2.59 3.70
CA CYS A 53 -3.60 3.10 3.69
C CYS A 53 -3.40 4.25 4.68
N SER A 54 -4.32 5.21 4.70
CA SER A 54 -4.27 6.38 5.59
C SER A 54 -4.35 5.98 7.08
N PRO A 55 -5.40 5.26 7.55
CA PRO A 55 -5.47 4.81 8.94
C PRO A 55 -4.26 3.96 9.35
N LEU A 56 -3.77 3.11 8.46
CA LEU A 56 -2.60 2.30 8.73
C LEU A 56 -1.34 3.17 8.92
N HIS A 57 -1.07 4.10 8.00
CA HIS A 57 0.10 4.99 8.10
C HIS A 57 0.04 5.85 9.36
N TYR A 58 -1.10 6.50 9.65
CA TYR A 58 -1.25 7.34 10.84
C TYR A 58 -1.29 6.53 12.15
N GLY A 59 -1.66 5.26 12.11
CA GLY A 59 -1.57 4.34 13.24
C GLY A 59 -0.14 3.88 13.59
N LEU A 60 0.82 4.05 12.68
CA LEU A 60 2.21 3.69 12.92
C LEU A 60 2.90 4.68 13.87
N ARG A 61 3.75 4.14 14.76
CA ARG A 61 4.60 4.97 15.62
C ARG A 61 5.60 5.75 14.77
N SER A 62 6.03 6.93 15.23
CA SER A 62 6.94 7.80 14.45
C SER A 62 8.20 7.08 13.91
N PRO A 63 8.88 6.19 14.66
CA PRO A 63 10.00 5.43 14.10
C PRO A 63 9.61 4.40 13.03
N GLN A 64 8.39 3.86 13.09
CA GLN A 64 7.87 2.94 12.08
C GLN A 64 7.49 3.69 10.81
N ARG A 65 6.85 4.87 10.93
CA ARG A 65 6.56 5.78 9.82
C ARG A 65 7.84 6.14 9.04
N LEU A 66 8.88 6.57 9.75
CA LEU A 66 10.17 6.86 9.15
C LEU A 66 10.75 5.67 8.35
N PHE A 67 10.54 4.44 8.82
CA PHE A 67 10.98 3.24 8.11
C PHE A 67 10.20 3.05 6.80
N VAL A 68 8.87 3.09 6.84
CA VAL A 68 8.02 2.86 5.66
C VAL A 68 8.13 4.00 4.65
N GLU A 69 8.34 5.24 5.08
CA GLU A 69 8.60 6.40 4.21
C GLU A 69 9.95 6.29 3.49
N ALA A 70 11.00 5.84 4.19
CA ALA A 70 12.29 5.57 3.56
C ALA A 70 12.23 4.43 2.54
N MET A 71 11.36 3.45 2.79
CA MET A 71 11.10 2.28 1.95
C MET A 71 10.22 2.61 0.72
N ALA A 72 9.22 3.48 0.86
CA ALA A 72 8.28 3.88 -0.21
C ALA A 72 8.95 4.43 -1.48
N LYS A 73 10.19 4.92 -1.37
CA LYS A 73 10.98 5.41 -2.50
C LYS A 73 11.40 4.33 -3.50
N ASP A 74 11.40 3.05 -3.10
CA ASP A 74 11.73 1.94 -4.01
C ASP A 74 10.50 1.25 -4.59
N ASP A 75 9.31 1.47 -4.01
CA ASP A 75 8.06 0.83 -4.41
C ASP A 75 7.75 1.10 -5.90
N PRO A 76 7.39 0.08 -6.70
CA PRO A 76 6.95 -1.27 -6.32
C PRO A 76 8.06 -2.33 -6.14
N ARG A 77 9.34 -1.94 -6.21
CA ARG A 77 10.45 -2.89 -6.04
C ARG A 77 10.73 -3.15 -4.55
N PRO A 78 11.21 -4.35 -4.18
CA PRO A 78 11.70 -4.59 -2.82
C PRO A 78 12.82 -3.63 -2.43
N SER A 79 12.84 -3.21 -1.17
CA SER A 79 13.87 -2.35 -0.59
C SER A 79 14.91 -3.15 0.18
N GLU A 80 16.16 -2.74 0.05
CA GLU A 80 17.28 -3.25 0.86
C GLU A 80 17.30 -2.62 2.26
N MET A 81 17.47 -3.45 3.28
CA MET A 81 17.57 -3.02 4.68
C MET A 81 18.69 -2.01 4.94
N SER A 82 19.83 -2.17 4.26
CA SER A 82 20.98 -1.25 4.30
C SER A 82 20.61 0.12 3.74
N VAL A 83 19.89 0.16 2.62
CA VAL A 83 19.43 1.38 1.94
C VAL A 83 18.38 2.11 2.78
N ILE A 84 17.42 1.38 3.36
CA ILE A 84 16.42 1.95 4.27
C ILE A 84 17.11 2.62 5.47
N ALA A 85 18.04 1.93 6.13
CA ALA A 85 18.77 2.46 7.27
C ALA A 85 19.55 3.74 6.91
N LYS A 86 20.21 3.73 5.75
CA LYS A 86 20.96 4.88 5.22
C LYS A 86 20.04 6.08 4.96
N ARG A 87 18.90 5.87 4.28
CA ARG A 87 17.91 6.94 3.99
C ARG A 87 17.30 7.53 5.26
N ALA A 88 16.97 6.68 6.22
CA ALA A 88 16.43 7.11 7.50
C ALA A 88 17.48 7.79 8.41
N LYS A 89 18.78 7.76 8.04
CA LYS A 89 19.90 8.18 8.89
C LYS A 89 19.85 7.48 10.26
N ARG A 90 19.74 6.15 10.22
CA ARG A 90 19.62 5.27 11.39
C ARG A 90 20.57 4.08 11.29
N THR A 91 20.75 3.38 12.41
CA THR A 91 21.64 2.23 12.52
C THR A 91 21.00 0.96 11.95
N ALA A 92 21.84 -0.04 11.62
CA ALA A 92 21.35 -1.36 11.21
C ALA A 92 20.53 -2.07 12.32
N SER A 93 20.86 -1.83 13.59
CA SER A 93 20.09 -2.33 14.73
C SER A 93 18.69 -1.71 14.80
N TRP A 94 18.58 -0.40 14.58
CA TRP A 94 17.29 0.28 14.45
C TRP A 94 16.47 -0.33 13.30
N ALA A 95 17.07 -0.51 12.13
CA ALA A 95 16.37 -1.07 10.97
C ALA A 95 15.90 -2.50 11.25
N SER A 96 16.74 -3.34 11.86
CA SER A 96 16.39 -4.72 12.22
C SER A 96 15.23 -4.78 13.22
N LYS A 97 15.24 -3.91 14.23
CA LYS A 97 14.16 -3.79 15.23
C LYS A 97 12.84 -3.43 14.56
N TYR A 98 12.81 -2.39 13.71
CA TYR A 98 11.57 -1.93 13.09
C TYR A 98 11.10 -2.81 11.95
N ARG A 99 12.02 -3.50 11.24
CA ARG A 99 11.65 -4.61 10.35
C ARG A 99 10.86 -5.68 11.11
N ALA A 100 11.36 -6.15 12.25
CA ALA A 100 10.66 -7.17 13.03
C ALA A 100 9.29 -6.69 13.54
N SER A 101 9.18 -5.44 13.98
CA SER A 101 7.90 -4.85 14.41
C SER A 101 6.90 -4.77 13.25
N LEU A 102 7.32 -4.23 12.10
CA LEU A 102 6.46 -4.04 10.93
C LEU A 102 6.04 -5.36 10.27
N ILE A 103 6.89 -6.40 10.34
CA ILE A 103 6.49 -7.76 9.92
C ILE A 103 5.43 -8.33 10.86
N ARG A 104 5.60 -8.15 12.19
CA ARG A 104 4.61 -8.62 13.17
C ARG A 104 3.25 -7.94 12.99
N GLU A 105 3.27 -6.66 12.64
CA GLU A 105 2.07 -5.85 12.36
C GLU A 105 1.56 -6.03 10.92
N GLN A 106 2.17 -6.93 10.12
CA GLN A 106 1.79 -7.24 8.74
C GLN A 106 1.78 -6.05 7.78
N VAL A 107 2.59 -5.03 8.06
CA VAL A 107 2.76 -3.85 7.20
C VAL A 107 3.74 -4.13 6.05
N ILE A 108 4.81 -4.89 6.37
CA ILE A 108 5.84 -5.30 5.43
C ILE A 108 6.09 -6.80 5.53
N GLU A 109 6.75 -7.36 4.54
CA GLU A 109 7.12 -8.77 4.52
C GLU A 109 8.53 -9.00 3.93
N PRO A 110 9.18 -10.14 4.23
CA PRO A 110 10.43 -10.51 3.60
C PRO A 110 10.28 -10.69 2.08
N ALA A 111 11.27 -10.19 1.32
CA ALA A 111 11.29 -10.27 -0.14
C ALA A 111 12.59 -10.90 -0.69
N GLY A 112 13.38 -11.55 0.17
CA GLY A 112 14.69 -12.10 -0.14
C GLY A 112 15.70 -11.80 0.97
N HIS A 113 16.96 -12.19 0.77
CA HIS A 113 18.01 -11.94 1.76
C HIS A 113 18.23 -10.43 1.94
N GLY A 114 17.93 -9.90 3.12
CA GLY A 114 18.07 -8.46 3.42
C GLY A 114 17.07 -7.55 2.69
N LEU A 115 16.06 -8.12 2.03
CA LEU A 115 15.04 -7.39 1.27
C LEU A 115 13.68 -7.44 1.94
N VAL A 116 12.92 -6.35 1.84
CA VAL A 116 11.53 -6.25 2.30
C VAL A 116 10.66 -5.57 1.25
N ARG A 117 9.36 -5.90 1.24
CA ARG A 117 8.34 -5.23 0.42
C ARG A 117 7.10 -4.93 1.26
N PHE A 118 6.24 -4.02 0.80
CA PHE A 118 4.96 -3.78 1.46
C PHE A 118 4.09 -5.03 1.36
N ALA A 119 3.51 -5.43 2.50
CA ALA A 119 2.51 -6.48 2.51
C ALA A 119 1.12 -5.93 2.16
N VAL A 120 0.91 -4.63 2.43
CA VAL A 120 -0.33 -3.92 2.11
C VAL A 120 -0.26 -3.31 0.71
N PRO A 121 -1.16 -3.70 -0.22
CA PRO A 121 -1.26 -3.12 -1.56
C PRO A 121 -1.37 -1.60 -1.52
N HIS A 122 -0.80 -0.93 -2.50
CA HIS A 122 -0.89 0.52 -2.69
C HIS A 122 -0.38 1.38 -1.52
N LEU A 123 0.14 0.81 -0.43
CA LEU A 123 0.65 1.59 0.70
C LEU A 123 1.92 2.37 0.33
N GLY A 124 2.83 1.75 -0.42
CA GLY A 124 4.04 2.43 -0.90
C GLY A 124 3.74 3.58 -1.86
N GLU A 125 2.82 3.35 -2.79
CA GLU A 125 2.27 4.36 -3.71
C GLU A 125 1.61 5.52 -2.95
N TYR A 126 0.73 5.21 -2.00
CA TYR A 126 0.08 6.17 -1.09
C TYR A 126 1.10 7.04 -0.35
N ILE A 127 2.10 6.44 0.29
CA ILE A 127 3.11 7.20 1.03
C ILE A 127 3.93 8.10 0.09
N ARG A 128 4.25 7.62 -1.11
CA ARG A 128 5.05 8.37 -2.09
C ARG A 128 4.30 9.58 -2.66
N GLU A 129 3.01 9.44 -2.92
CA GLU A 129 2.20 10.45 -3.62
C GLU A 129 1.49 11.41 -2.65
N ASP A 130 0.99 10.89 -1.53
CA ASP A 130 0.09 11.66 -0.65
C ASP A 130 0.78 12.11 0.63
N ILE A 131 1.89 11.46 1.05
CA ILE A 131 2.63 11.85 2.26
C ILE A 131 3.91 12.61 1.91
N LEU A 132 4.77 12.01 1.08
CA LEU A 132 6.08 12.57 0.75
C LEU A 132 6.04 13.78 -0.20
N TRP A 133 4.92 14.00 -0.90
CA TRP A 133 4.75 15.14 -1.81
C TRP A 133 4.21 16.40 -1.10
N HIS A 134 3.78 16.27 0.16
CA HIS A 134 3.26 17.36 1.00
C HIS A 134 4.26 17.87 2.05
N ASP A 135 5.52 17.40 2.00
CA ASP A 135 6.67 17.87 2.79
C ASP A 135 7.72 18.57 1.90
#